data_AF-A0A5A7N2D1-F1
#
_entry.id   AF-A0A5A7N2D1-F1
#
_cell.length_a   1.000
_cell.length_b   1.000
_cell.length_c   1.000
_cell.angle_alpha   90.00
_cell.angle_beta   90.00
_cell.angle_gamma   90.00
#
_symmetry.space_group_name_H-M   'P 1'
#
loop_
_entity.id
_entity.type
_entity.pdbx_description
1 polymer ?
#
loop_
_entity_poly.entity_id
_entity_poly.type
_entity_poly.pdbx_seq_one_letter_code
_entity_poly.pdbx_strand_id
1 'polypeptide(L)' 'MIKRIAIGSGMAVVLASCLVAVIAWSPLPDFNADAAIKAAQSYNAEVIRDEYGVPHIFGARDQDVAFGLGYAIWKTIGKP' A
#
# COMPACT_ATOMS: atom_id res chain seq x y z
N MET A 1 29.24 -30.51 -26.26
CA MET A 1 29.10 -29.06 -26.00
C MET A 1 27.70 -28.66 -25.51
N ILE A 2 26.62 -29.18 -26.12
CA ILE A 2 25.21 -28.89 -25.75
C ILE A 2 24.88 -29.16 -24.26
N LYS A 3 25.37 -30.27 -23.68
CA LYS A 3 25.14 -30.60 -22.25
C LYS A 3 25.68 -29.54 -21.27
N ARG A 4 26.79 -28.87 -21.60
CA ARG A 4 27.40 -27.83 -20.73
C ARG A 4 26.58 -26.54 -20.76
N ILE A 5 26.01 -26.21 -21.91
CA ILE A 5 25.13 -25.04 -22.09
C ILE A 5 23.81 -25.27 -21.35
N ALA A 6 23.21 -26.46 -21.48
CA ALA A 6 21.96 -26.82 -20.79
C ALA A 6 22.09 -26.82 -19.26
N ILE A 7 23.21 -27.32 -18.72
CA ILE A 7 23.49 -27.28 -17.28
C ILE A 7 23.69 -25.84 -16.80
N GLY A 8 24.41 -25.01 -17.58
CA GLY A 8 24.62 -23.59 -17.28
C GLY A 8 23.32 -22.80 -17.24
N SER A 9 22.43 -23.01 -18.22
CA SER A 9 21.12 -22.34 -18.24
C SER A 9 20.22 -22.80 -17.09
N GLY A 10 20.21 -24.10 -16.77
CA GLY A 10 19.44 -24.62 -15.62
C GLY A 10 19.90 -24.01 -14.30
N MET A 11 21.21 -23.91 -14.08
CA MET A 11 21.78 -23.31 -12.88
C MET A 11 21.50 -21.80 -12.80
N ALA A 12 21.53 -21.09 -13.92
CA ALA A 12 21.18 -19.67 -13.97
C ALA A 12 19.71 -19.42 -13.59
N VAL A 13 18.79 -20.28 -14.05
CA VAL A 13 17.36 -20.19 -13.68
C VAL A 13 17.15 -20.45 -12.19
N VAL A 14 17.83 -21.45 -11.62
CA VAL A 14 17.76 -21.75 -10.18
C VAL A 14 18.32 -20.59 -9.35
N LEU A 15 19.44 -19.99 -9.76
CA LEU A 15 20.01 -18.84 -9.06
C LEU A 15 19.08 -17.61 -9.14
N ALA A 16 18.48 -17.36 -10.32
CA ALA A 16 17.52 -16.29 -10.49
C ALA A 16 16.26 -16.51 -9.65
N SER A 17 15.73 -17.73 -9.58
CA SER A 17 14.55 -18.03 -8.76
C SER A 17 14.84 -17.91 -7.27
N CYS A 18 16.00 -18.39 -6.80
CA CYS A 18 16.45 -18.17 -5.42
C CYS A 18 16.58 -16.68 -5.08
N LEU A 19 17.14 -15.87 -5.99
CA LEU A 19 17.25 -14.43 -5.78
C LEU A 19 15.88 -13.76 -5.67
N VAL A 20 14.95 -14.10 -6.55
CA VAL A 20 13.56 -13.60 -6.48
C VAL A 20 12.90 -14.03 -5.17
N ALA A 21 13.09 -15.28 -4.75
CA ALA A 21 12.54 -15.77 -3.48
C ALA A 21 13.09 -15.00 -2.27
N VAL A 22 14.39 -14.69 -2.25
CA VAL A 22 15.01 -13.89 -1.18
C VAL A 22 14.44 -12.46 -1.15
N ILE A 23 14.30 -11.83 -2.32
CA ILE A 23 13.73 -10.48 -2.41
C ILE A 23 12.26 -10.48 -1.97
N ALA A 24 11.48 -11.45 -2.43
CA ALA A 24 10.06 -11.58 -2.10
C ALA A 24 9.82 -11.94 -0.62
N TRP A 25 10.77 -12.58 0.05
CA TRP A 25 10.71 -12.88 1.49
C TRP A 25 11.17 -11.71 2.37
N SER A 26 11.55 -10.57 1.79
CA SER A 26 11.88 -9.39 2.60
C SER A 26 10.62 -8.93 3.36
N PRO A 27 10.64 -8.92 4.71
CA PRO A 27 9.49 -8.43 5.46
C PRO A 27 9.24 -6.97 5.08
N LEU A 28 7.97 -6.62 4.90
CA LEU A 28 7.60 -5.21 4.78
C LEU A 28 8.08 -4.46 6.03
N PRO A 29 8.51 -3.20 5.91
CA PRO A 29 8.80 -2.37 7.08
C PRO A 29 7.62 -2.41 8.05
N ASP A 30 7.90 -2.50 9.35
CA ASP A 30 6.86 -2.46 10.37
C ASP A 30 6.04 -1.18 10.24
N PHE A 31 4.72 -1.32 10.32
CA PHE A 31 3.83 -0.18 10.27
C PHE A 31 3.99 0.67 11.54
N ASN A 32 4.49 1.89 11.38
CA ASN A 32 4.63 2.86 12.47
C ASN A 32 3.39 3.77 12.51
N ALA A 33 2.49 3.48 13.44
CA ALA A 33 1.24 4.23 13.61
C ALA A 33 1.48 5.71 13.97
N ASP A 34 2.43 6.01 14.84
CA ASP A 34 2.72 7.39 15.29
C ASP A 34 3.22 8.26 14.13
N ALA A 35 4.11 7.69 13.30
CA ALA A 35 4.59 8.36 12.10
C ALA A 35 3.46 8.62 11.10
N ALA A 36 2.55 7.65 10.93
CA ALA A 36 1.38 7.79 10.06
C ALA A 36 0.40 8.87 10.56
N ILE A 37 0.12 8.91 11.87
CA ILE A 37 -0.73 9.94 12.49
C ILE A 37 -0.11 11.32 12.32
N LYS A 38 1.22 11.44 12.53
CA LYS A 38 1.92 12.71 12.32
C LYS A 38 1.86 13.17 10.86
N ALA A 39 2.01 12.26 9.90
CA ALA A 39 1.84 12.59 8.48
C ALA A 39 0.39 13.00 8.16
N ALA A 40 -0.60 12.36 8.79
CA ALA A 40 -2.01 12.67 8.60
C ALA A 40 -2.37 14.11 8.99
N GLN A 41 -1.68 14.69 9.97
CA GLN A 41 -1.88 16.09 10.40
C GLN A 41 -1.58 17.13 9.32
N SER A 42 -0.87 16.75 8.25
CA SER A 42 -0.61 17.63 7.11
C SER A 42 -1.76 17.74 6.10
N TYR A 43 -2.81 16.94 6.29
CA TYR A 43 -4.01 16.95 5.45
C TYR A 43 -5.19 17.56 6.20
N ASN A 44 -6.02 18.29 5.47
CA ASN A 44 -7.24 18.88 6.03
C ASN A 44 -8.44 18.63 5.11
N ALA A 45 -9.28 17.68 5.50
CA ALA A 45 -10.48 17.30 4.76
C ALA A 45 -11.71 17.30 5.67
N GLU A 46 -12.80 17.85 5.16
CA GLU A 46 -14.11 17.81 5.78
C GLU A 46 -14.96 16.73 5.13
N VAL A 47 -15.57 15.85 5.95
CA VAL A 47 -16.41 14.75 5.47
C VAL A 47 -17.81 14.93 6.05
N ILE A 48 -18.77 15.25 5.18
CA ILE A 48 -20.18 15.38 5.52
C ILE A 48 -20.92 14.18 4.97
N ARG A 49 -21.72 13.48 5.77
CA ARG A 49 -22.56 12.39 5.29
C ARG A 49 -23.99 12.85 5.10
N ASP A 50 -24.59 12.44 3.99
CA ASP A 50 -26.02 12.62 3.75
C ASP A 50 -26.86 11.62 4.55
N GLU A 51 -28.19 11.66 4.36
CA GLU A 51 -29.15 10.76 5.01
C GLU A 51 -28.95 9.28 4.64
N TYR A 52 -28.34 9.00 3.49
CA TYR A 52 -28.04 7.65 3.01
C TYR A 52 -26.62 7.19 3.42
N GLY A 53 -25.88 8.01 4.17
CA GLY A 53 -24.52 7.73 4.62
C GLY A 53 -23.44 7.96 3.55
N VAL A 54 -23.79 8.54 2.39
CA VAL A 54 -22.84 8.86 1.32
C VAL A 54 -21.95 10.02 1.76
N PRO A 55 -20.61 9.86 1.73
CA PRO A 55 -19.69 10.92 2.14
C PRO A 55 -19.48 11.95 1.01
N HIS A 56 -19.76 13.22 1.31
CA HIS A 56 -19.33 14.39 0.56
C HIS A 56 -18.04 14.93 1.20
N ILE A 57 -16.95 14.96 0.42
CA ILE A 57 -15.60 15.19 0.92
C ILE A 57 -15.06 16.48 0.32
N PHE A 58 -14.64 17.40 1.18
CA PHE A 58 -14.11 18.71 0.81
C PHE A 58 -12.69 18.88 1.32
N GLY A 59 -11.85 19.54 0.54
CA GLY A 59 -10.46 19.84 0.88
C GLY A 59 -9.93 20.95 -0.01
N ALA A 60 -8.96 21.71 0.48
CA ALA A 60 -8.37 22.82 -0.28
C ALA A 60 -7.49 22.34 -1.44
N ARG A 61 -6.93 21.13 -1.34
CA ARG A 61 -6.10 20.48 -2.35
C ARG A 61 -6.65 19.09 -2.66
N ASP A 62 -6.37 18.60 -3.87
CA ASP A 62 -6.74 17.25 -4.29
C ASP A 62 -6.19 16.17 -3.35
N GLN A 63 -4.99 16.39 -2.79
CA GLN A 63 -4.37 15.50 -1.81
C GLN A 63 -5.17 15.38 -0.52
N ASP A 64 -5.77 16.48 -0.06
CA ASP A 64 -6.60 16.49 1.13
C ASP A 64 -7.91 15.72 0.88
N VAL A 65 -8.54 15.93 -0.28
CA VAL A 65 -9.75 15.20 -0.68
C VAL A 65 -9.47 13.70 -0.82
N ALA A 66 -8.35 13.33 -1.43
CA ALA A 66 -7.93 11.93 -1.55
C ALA A 66 -7.67 11.26 -0.18
N PHE A 67 -7.05 11.99 0.76
CA PHE A 67 -6.89 11.53 2.14
C PHE A 67 -8.24 11.33 2.82
N GLY A 68 -9.14 12.32 2.70
CA GLY A 68 -10.51 12.25 3.23
C GLY A 68 -11.31 11.08 2.69
N LEU A 69 -11.14 10.73 1.40
CA LEU A 69 -11.77 9.57 0.77
C LEU A 69 -11.35 8.26 1.44
N GLY A 70 -10.04 8.05 1.62
CA GLY A 70 -9.54 6.87 2.31
C GLY A 70 -10.07 6.77 3.75
N TYR A 71 -10.08 7.90 4.47
CA TYR A 71 -10.59 7.95 5.84
C TYR A 71 -12.11 7.69 5.93
N ALA A 72 -12.90 8.28 5.04
CA ALA A 72 -14.36 8.14 5.03
C ALA A 72 -14.79 6.71 4.72
N ILE A 73 -14.09 6.01 3.83
CA ILE A 73 -14.36 4.60 3.54
C ILE A 73 -14.09 3.75 4.78
N TRP A 74 -12.92 3.90 5.41
CA TRP A 74 -12.57 3.14 6.61
C TRP A 74 -13.63 3.26 7.73
N LYS A 75 -14.09 4.48 7.99
CA LYS A 75 -15.07 4.74 9.07
C LYS A 75 -16.46 4.14 8.81
N THR A 76 -16.83 3.81 7.57
CA THR A 76 -18.10 3.12 7.28
C THR A 76 -18.13 1.64 7.67
N ILE A 77 -16.97 0.98 7.80
CA ILE A 77 -16.88 -0.49 7.91
C ILE A 77 -17.13 -0.98 9.35
N GLY A 78 -17.66 -0.13 10.24
CA GLY A 78 -18.20 -0.57 11.54
C GLY A 78 -17.18 -1.18 12.49
N LYS A 79 -15.90 -0.81 12.38
CA LYS A 79 -14.95 -0.99 13.46
C LYS A 79 -15.10 0.21 14.41
N PRO A 80 -15.22 0.00 15.74
CA PRO A 80 -15.23 1.10 16.70
C PRO A 80 -14.01 2.01 16.54
#